data_AF-A0A9X6KM33-F1
#
_entry.id   AF-A0A9X6KM33-F1
#
_cell.length_a   1.000
_cell.length_b   1.000
_cell.length_c   1.000
_cell.angle_alpha   90.00
_cell.angle_beta   90.00
_cell.angle_gamma   90.00
#
_symmetry.space_group_name_H-M   'P 1'
#
loop_
_entity.id
_entity.type
_entity.pdbx_description
1 polymer ?
#
loop_
_entity_poly.entity_id
_entity_poly.type
_entity_poly.pdbx_seq_one_letter_code
_entity_poly.pdbx_strand_id
1 'polypeptide(L)'
;MKPDPKPETKPEEKPDTNLPSSLDKGLVTEEVTYNPNAMKNPIAQKSISTEAQNLIKSVNAKYGTNLKYADLNGTIRIIDKNMYLPEGTIGAQVYVNATSENDFKIIFLDNNEATIELAKKWTTMLNSDLVLDKEIQETVDAQEINNYEKGKYKIRVGHSTADHMMYVQVRV
;
A
#
# COMPACT_ATOMS: atom_id res chain seq x y z
N MET A 1 48.58 33.88 1.35
CA MET A 1 47.72 32.66 1.31
C MET A 1 46.44 33.03 0.57
N LYS A 2 46.15 32.34 -0.53
CA LYS A 2 44.87 32.46 -1.26
C LYS A 2 43.90 31.45 -0.62
N PRO A 3 42.61 31.75 -0.42
CA PRO A 3 41.67 30.76 0.10
C PRO A 3 41.38 29.72 -0.98
N ASP A 4 41.46 28.44 -0.61
CA ASP A 4 41.05 27.32 -1.46
C ASP A 4 39.55 27.41 -1.78
N PRO A 5 39.13 27.11 -3.02
CA PRO A 5 37.72 27.11 -3.39
C PRO A 5 36.99 25.94 -2.71
N LYS A 6 35.87 26.28 -2.07
CA LYS A 6 34.91 25.36 -1.47
C LYS A 6 34.44 24.34 -2.53
N PRO A 7 34.46 23.02 -2.27
CA PRO A 7 34.02 22.05 -3.26
C PRO A 7 32.52 22.24 -3.53
N GLU A 8 32.17 22.50 -4.79
CA GLU A 8 30.80 22.45 -5.28
C GLU A 8 30.29 21.02 -5.14
N THR A 9 29.34 20.80 -4.23
CA THR A 9 28.57 19.57 -4.15
C THR A 9 27.77 19.39 -5.43
N LYS A 10 28.21 18.47 -6.28
CA LYS A 10 27.42 17.91 -7.39
C LYS A 10 26.04 17.48 -6.83
N PRO A 11 24.92 17.75 -7.52
CA PRO A 11 23.66 17.11 -7.17
C PRO A 11 23.86 15.59 -7.21
N GLU A 12 23.55 14.90 -6.13
CA GLU A 12 23.45 13.44 -6.15
C GLU A 12 22.40 13.07 -7.20
N GLU A 13 22.82 12.40 -8.26
CA GLU A 13 21.92 11.73 -9.19
C GLU A 13 21.16 10.68 -8.38
N LYS A 14 19.86 10.93 -8.14
CA LYS A 14 18.95 9.91 -7.61
C LYS A 14 19.09 8.67 -8.49
N PRO A 15 19.21 7.45 -7.92
CA PRO A 15 19.32 6.24 -8.71
C PRO A 15 18.12 6.18 -9.67
N ASP A 16 18.41 6.08 -10.96
CA ASP A 16 17.42 5.84 -12.01
C ASP A 16 16.73 4.52 -11.66
N THR A 17 15.60 4.63 -10.98
CA THR A 17 14.80 3.46 -10.63
C THR A 17 14.18 3.05 -11.94
N ASN A 18 14.60 1.90 -12.50
CA ASN A 18 14.09 1.31 -13.74
C ASN A 18 12.61 0.89 -13.60
N LEU A 19 11.74 1.84 -13.25
CA LEU A 19 10.32 1.65 -13.06
C LEU A 19 9.69 1.21 -14.38
N PRO A 20 8.66 0.36 -14.33
CA PRO A 20 7.95 -0.02 -15.52
C PRO A 20 7.29 1.22 -16.14
N SER A 21 7.33 1.34 -17.46
CA SER A 21 6.79 2.50 -18.20
C SER A 21 5.28 2.69 -18.01
N SER A 22 4.57 1.65 -17.60
CA SER A 22 3.14 1.68 -17.25
C SER A 22 2.84 2.34 -15.90
N LEU A 23 3.85 2.58 -15.07
CA LEU A 23 3.68 3.19 -13.75
C LEU A 23 3.74 4.72 -13.88
N ASP A 24 2.68 5.38 -13.42
CA ASP A 24 2.62 6.84 -13.35
C ASP A 24 3.67 7.37 -12.38
N LYS A 25 4.64 8.12 -12.91
CA LYS A 25 5.71 8.75 -12.10
C LYS A 25 5.15 9.72 -11.06
N GLY A 26 3.94 10.27 -11.26
CA GLY A 26 3.25 11.09 -10.26
C GLY A 26 2.77 10.31 -9.03
N LEU A 27 2.57 8.99 -9.18
CA LEU A 27 2.12 8.08 -8.12
C LEU A 27 3.24 7.35 -7.38
N VAL A 28 4.50 7.63 -7.69
CA VAL A 28 5.63 7.10 -6.93
C VAL A 28 6.25 8.18 -6.05
N THR A 29 6.79 7.76 -4.92
CA THR A 29 7.62 8.63 -4.09
C THR A 29 8.97 8.88 -4.76
N GLU A 30 9.65 9.93 -4.32
CA GLU A 30 10.98 10.29 -4.81
C GLU A 30 12.07 9.24 -4.56
N GLU A 31 11.89 8.40 -3.54
CA GLU A 31 12.84 7.37 -3.10
C GLU A 31 12.25 5.97 -3.28
N VAL A 32 11.36 5.82 -4.25
CA VAL A 32 10.68 4.54 -4.50
C VAL A 32 11.70 3.43 -4.74
N THR A 33 11.53 2.32 -4.05
CA THR A 33 12.29 1.10 -4.34
C THR A 33 11.51 0.24 -5.32
N TYR A 34 12.18 -0.28 -6.35
CA TYR A 34 11.57 -1.21 -7.30
C TYR A 34 12.48 -2.39 -7.59
N ASN A 35 11.97 -3.59 -7.37
CA ASN A 35 12.64 -4.84 -7.72
C ASN A 35 11.84 -5.56 -8.82
N PRO A 36 12.28 -5.50 -10.08
CA PRO A 36 11.56 -6.11 -11.19
C PRO A 36 11.43 -7.63 -11.03
N ASN A 37 12.39 -8.31 -10.42
CA ASN A 37 12.33 -9.76 -10.22
C ASN A 37 11.26 -10.16 -9.20
N ALA A 38 11.19 -9.45 -8.06
CA ALA A 38 10.18 -9.70 -7.05
C ALA A 38 8.77 -9.36 -7.54
N MET A 39 8.67 -8.41 -8.48
CA MET A 39 7.40 -8.00 -9.07
C MET A 39 6.92 -8.90 -10.21
N LYS A 40 7.65 -9.94 -10.63
CA LYS A 40 7.23 -10.82 -11.76
C LYS A 40 5.95 -11.62 -11.52
N ASN A 41 5.56 -11.87 -10.27
CA ASN A 41 4.35 -12.63 -9.95
C ASN A 41 3.09 -11.87 -10.46
N PRO A 42 2.12 -12.55 -11.12
CA PRO A 42 0.87 -11.95 -11.57
C PRO A 42 0.14 -11.08 -10.53
N ILE A 43 0.10 -11.48 -9.25
CA ILE A 43 -0.61 -10.70 -8.22
C ILE A 43 0.13 -9.40 -7.86
N ALA A 44 1.46 -9.41 -7.95
CA ALA A 44 2.29 -8.22 -7.77
C ALA A 44 2.12 -7.27 -8.97
N GLN A 45 2.07 -7.80 -10.20
CA GLN A 45 1.75 -7.01 -11.40
C GLN A 45 0.35 -6.40 -11.34
N LYS A 46 -0.65 -7.15 -10.85
CA LYS A 46 -2.02 -6.64 -10.63
C LYS A 46 -2.01 -5.42 -9.71
N SER A 47 -1.16 -5.43 -8.70
CA SER A 47 -1.03 -4.37 -7.70
C SER A 47 -0.33 -3.09 -8.20
N ILE A 48 0.24 -3.10 -9.41
CA ILE A 48 0.78 -1.89 -10.09
C ILE A 48 0.06 -1.58 -11.42
N SER A 49 -1.01 -2.31 -11.70
CA SER A 49 -1.82 -2.14 -12.91
C SER A 49 -2.46 -0.74 -12.98
N THR A 50 -2.95 -0.38 -14.17
CA THR A 50 -3.74 0.85 -14.35
C THR A 50 -4.95 0.89 -13.41
N GLU A 51 -5.58 -0.25 -13.13
CA GLU A 51 -6.68 -0.35 -12.17
C GLU A 51 -6.23 0.05 -10.77
N ALA A 52 -5.14 -0.55 -10.26
CA ALA A 52 -4.58 -0.22 -8.95
C ALA A 52 -4.19 1.27 -8.85
N GLN A 53 -3.56 1.80 -9.89
CA GLN A 53 -3.22 3.23 -9.97
C GLN A 53 -4.46 4.13 -9.95
N ASN A 54 -5.55 3.72 -10.60
CA ASN A 54 -6.81 4.47 -10.58
C ASN A 54 -7.49 4.42 -9.21
N LEU A 55 -7.37 3.32 -8.45
CA LEU A 55 -7.85 3.26 -7.07
C LEU A 55 -7.13 4.29 -6.19
N ILE A 56 -5.80 4.36 -6.26
CA ILE A 56 -5.01 5.35 -5.51
C ILE A 56 -5.43 6.77 -5.90
N LYS A 57 -5.53 7.06 -7.21
CA LYS A 57 -5.97 8.38 -7.70
C LYS A 57 -7.37 8.74 -7.21
N SER A 58 -8.31 7.80 -7.25
CA SER A 58 -9.68 8.01 -6.79
C SER A 58 -9.74 8.30 -5.30
N VAL A 59 -8.98 7.56 -4.49
CA VAL A 59 -8.91 7.78 -3.03
C VAL A 59 -8.26 9.13 -2.73
N ASN A 60 -7.14 9.45 -3.37
CA ASN A 60 -6.46 10.75 -3.22
C ASN A 60 -7.39 11.91 -3.58
N ALA A 61 -8.11 11.82 -4.70
CA ALA A 61 -9.06 12.85 -5.11
C ALA A 61 -10.23 13.01 -4.14
N LYS A 62 -10.73 11.90 -3.57
CA LYS A 62 -11.87 11.92 -2.64
C LYS A 62 -11.50 12.51 -1.27
N TYR A 63 -10.33 12.16 -0.74
CA TYR A 63 -9.95 12.48 0.64
C TYR A 63 -8.90 13.60 0.75
N GLY A 64 -8.43 14.15 -0.38
CA GLY A 64 -7.38 15.17 -0.38
C GLY A 64 -6.02 14.65 0.08
N THR A 65 -5.78 13.35 -0.07
CA THR A 65 -4.51 12.70 0.29
C THR A 65 -3.55 12.65 -0.89
N ASN A 66 -2.30 12.27 -0.61
CA ASN A 66 -1.23 12.10 -1.58
C ASN A 66 -0.54 10.74 -1.38
N LEU A 67 -1.34 9.67 -1.28
CA LEU A 67 -0.87 8.29 -1.20
C LEU A 67 -0.11 7.92 -2.49
N LYS A 68 1.10 7.38 -2.33
CA LYS A 68 2.03 7.03 -3.42
C LYS A 68 2.78 5.74 -3.12
N TYR A 69 3.18 5.03 -4.16
CA TYR A 69 4.06 3.87 -4.04
C TYR A 69 5.44 4.28 -3.51
N ALA A 70 5.84 3.69 -2.38
CA ALA A 70 7.15 3.84 -1.76
C ALA A 70 8.05 2.62 -1.97
N ASP A 71 7.46 1.44 -2.14
CA ASP A 71 8.21 0.20 -2.35
C ASP A 71 7.40 -0.77 -3.18
N LEU A 72 8.07 -1.37 -4.16
CA LEU A 72 7.56 -2.30 -5.16
C LEU A 72 8.56 -3.46 -5.28
N ASN A 73 8.63 -4.28 -4.23
CA ASN A 73 9.63 -5.35 -4.08
C ASN A 73 8.97 -6.70 -3.75
N GLY A 74 7.95 -7.08 -4.52
CA GLY A 74 7.11 -8.26 -4.28
C GLY A 74 6.01 -8.02 -3.25
N THR A 75 6.19 -7.02 -2.39
CA THR A 75 5.14 -6.38 -1.60
C THR A 75 5.03 -4.92 -2.00
N ILE A 76 3.89 -4.30 -1.65
CA ILE A 76 3.58 -2.92 -2.02
C ILE A 76 3.52 -2.10 -0.74
N ARG A 77 4.34 -1.05 -0.65
CA ARG A 77 4.19 0.00 0.37
C ARG A 77 3.64 1.26 -0.26
N ILE A 78 2.58 1.80 0.33
CA ILE A 78 1.94 3.04 -0.09
C ILE A 78 1.98 4.01 1.08
N ILE A 79 2.49 5.21 0.83
CA ILE A 79 2.65 6.25 1.84
C ILE A 79 2.12 7.60 1.36
N ASP A 80 1.67 8.39 2.32
CA ASP A 80 1.56 9.84 2.18
C ASP A 80 2.46 10.47 3.25
N LYS A 81 3.42 11.30 2.83
CA LYS A 81 4.41 11.93 3.73
C LYS A 81 3.76 12.89 4.74
N ASN A 82 2.56 13.40 4.43
CA ASN A 82 1.82 14.30 5.31
C ASN A 82 0.80 13.57 6.19
N MET A 83 0.65 12.26 6.01
CA MET A 83 -0.24 11.43 6.81
C MET A 83 0.52 10.83 7.99
N TYR A 84 -0.16 10.70 9.12
CA TYR A 84 0.39 10.02 10.30
C TYR A 84 0.92 8.63 9.92
N LEU A 85 2.10 8.29 10.42
CA LEU A 85 2.68 6.96 10.31
C LEU A 85 3.01 6.49 11.72
N PRO A 86 2.28 5.50 12.27
CA PRO A 86 2.53 5.02 13.62
C PRO A 86 3.95 4.47 13.78
N GLU A 87 4.50 4.59 14.99
CA GLU A 87 5.76 3.95 15.34
C GLU A 87 5.59 2.41 15.35
N GLY A 88 6.68 1.68 15.08
CA GLY A 88 6.63 0.21 15.01
C GLY A 88 5.89 -0.35 13.80
N THR A 89 5.43 0.51 12.88
CA THR A 89 4.87 0.07 11.59
C THR A 89 5.97 -0.46 10.66
N ILE A 90 5.53 -1.15 9.62
CA ILE A 90 6.36 -1.58 8.49
C ILE A 90 6.73 -0.43 7.53
N GLY A 91 6.64 0.82 7.99
CA GLY A 91 6.97 2.00 7.20
C GLY A 91 5.95 2.33 6.10
N ALA A 92 4.67 1.99 6.31
CA ALA A 92 3.61 2.30 5.36
C ALA A 92 2.23 2.50 6.03
N GLN A 93 1.43 3.43 5.50
CA GLN A 93 0.02 3.57 5.88
C GLN A 93 -0.88 2.56 5.19
N VAL A 94 -0.51 2.08 3.99
CA VAL A 94 -1.11 0.90 3.37
C VAL A 94 0.00 -0.01 2.86
N TYR A 95 -0.12 -1.30 3.20
CA TYR A 95 0.81 -2.33 2.77
C TYR A 95 0.08 -3.54 2.24
N VAL A 96 0.53 -4.05 1.11
CA VAL A 96 -0.05 -5.23 0.46
C VAL A 96 1.02 -6.31 0.36
N ASN A 97 0.74 -7.45 0.99
CA ASN A 97 1.50 -8.68 0.83
C ASN A 97 0.57 -9.76 0.29
N ALA A 98 0.73 -10.11 -0.98
CA ALA A 98 -0.13 -11.06 -1.67
C ALA A 98 0.68 -12.15 -2.34
N THR A 99 0.33 -13.40 -2.06
CA THR A 99 0.87 -14.58 -2.76
C THR A 99 0.02 -14.90 -3.99
N SER A 100 -1.31 -14.74 -3.87
CA SER A 100 -2.30 -14.91 -4.94
C SER A 100 -3.58 -14.12 -4.64
N GLU A 101 -4.57 -14.15 -5.53
CA GLU A 101 -5.92 -13.63 -5.27
C GLU A 101 -6.66 -14.37 -4.13
N ASN A 102 -6.17 -15.55 -3.72
CA ASN A 102 -6.79 -16.39 -2.69
C ASN A 102 -6.00 -16.39 -1.37
N ASP A 103 -4.81 -15.77 -1.33
CA ASP A 103 -3.95 -15.68 -0.16
C ASP A 103 -3.21 -14.34 -0.15
N PHE A 104 -3.71 -13.41 0.66
CA PHE A 104 -3.15 -12.08 0.81
C PHE A 104 -3.43 -11.48 2.18
N LYS A 105 -2.61 -10.49 2.54
CA LYS A 105 -2.77 -9.62 3.71
C LYS A 105 -2.59 -8.17 3.28
N ILE A 106 -3.57 -7.33 3.61
CA ILE A 106 -3.47 -5.87 3.46
C ILE A 106 -3.48 -5.28 4.86
N ILE A 107 -2.46 -4.47 5.18
CA ILE A 107 -2.38 -3.71 6.42
C ILE A 107 -2.68 -2.26 6.07
N PHE A 108 -3.48 -1.58 6.89
CA PHE A 108 -3.91 -0.20 6.64
C PHE A 108 -4.04 0.58 7.95
N LEU A 109 -3.83 1.88 7.88
CA LEU A 109 -4.08 2.82 8.96
C LEU A 109 -5.59 2.91 9.20
N ASP A 110 -6.07 2.59 10.41
CA ASP A 110 -7.50 2.45 10.72
C ASP A 110 -8.15 3.75 11.21
N ASN A 111 -7.35 4.74 11.60
CA ASN A 111 -7.82 6.06 11.99
C ASN A 111 -7.83 7.05 10.81
N ASN A 112 -7.75 6.55 9.57
CA ASN A 112 -7.79 7.36 8.36
C ASN A 112 -8.73 6.77 7.30
N GLU A 113 -9.75 7.52 6.91
CA GLU A 113 -10.79 7.05 5.98
C GLU A 113 -10.24 6.69 4.59
N ALA A 114 -9.20 7.39 4.12
CA ALA A 114 -8.61 7.15 2.81
C ALA A 114 -7.95 5.76 2.74
N THR A 115 -7.23 5.37 3.78
CA THR A 115 -6.54 4.08 3.86
C THR A 115 -7.50 2.93 4.09
N ILE A 116 -8.58 3.14 4.87
CA ILE A 116 -9.68 2.19 5.01
C ILE A 116 -10.35 1.95 3.65
N GLU A 117 -10.74 3.00 2.93
CA GLU A 117 -11.37 2.87 1.61
C GLU A 117 -10.44 2.21 0.61
N LEU A 118 -9.16 2.57 0.63
CA LEU A 118 -8.17 1.94 -0.23
C LEU A 118 -8.08 0.44 0.07
N ALA A 119 -8.03 0.02 1.33
CA ALA A 119 -7.99 -1.40 1.70
C ALA A 119 -9.22 -2.20 1.21
N LYS A 120 -10.42 -1.62 1.32
CA LYS A 120 -11.66 -2.23 0.82
C LYS A 120 -11.62 -2.44 -0.70
N LYS A 121 -11.31 -1.36 -1.44
CA LYS A 121 -11.22 -1.38 -2.90
C LYS A 121 -10.10 -2.31 -3.38
N TRP A 122 -8.96 -2.30 -2.69
CA TRP A 122 -7.81 -3.14 -3.04
C TRP A 122 -8.10 -4.63 -2.82
N THR A 123 -8.81 -4.98 -1.74
CA THR A 123 -9.28 -6.36 -1.51
C THR A 123 -10.16 -6.83 -2.67
N THR A 124 -11.16 -6.04 -3.06
CA THR A 124 -12.06 -6.35 -4.18
C THR A 124 -11.29 -6.43 -5.51
N MET A 125 -10.30 -5.56 -5.71
CA MET A 125 -9.45 -5.61 -6.90
C MET A 125 -8.60 -6.88 -6.93
N LEU A 126 -7.99 -7.29 -5.81
CA LEU A 126 -7.23 -8.54 -5.76
C LEU A 126 -8.12 -9.73 -6.05
N ASN A 127 -9.33 -9.76 -5.46
CA ASN A 127 -10.32 -10.81 -5.66
C ASN A 127 -11.75 -10.25 -5.72
N SER A 128 -12.37 -10.30 -6.91
CA SER A 128 -13.70 -9.73 -7.17
C SER A 128 -14.85 -10.44 -6.44
N ASP A 129 -14.64 -11.68 -5.98
CA ASP A 129 -15.64 -12.42 -5.19
C ASP A 129 -15.68 -11.90 -3.74
N LEU A 130 -14.67 -11.12 -3.33
CA LEU A 130 -14.47 -10.61 -1.98
C LEU A 130 -14.71 -9.10 -1.90
N VAL A 131 -15.98 -8.70 -2.06
CA VAL A 131 -16.45 -7.38 -1.60
C VAL A 131 -16.65 -7.44 -0.09
N LEU A 132 -15.73 -6.83 0.67
CA LEU A 132 -15.64 -6.91 2.14
C LEU A 132 -15.84 -5.55 2.84
N ASP A 133 -16.49 -4.61 2.16
CA ASP A 133 -16.66 -3.23 2.63
C ASP A 133 -17.31 -3.16 4.02
N LYS A 134 -18.32 -4.00 4.24
CA LYS A 134 -19.06 -4.08 5.51
C LYS A 134 -18.19 -4.71 6.59
N GLU A 135 -17.61 -5.87 6.33
CA GLU A 135 -16.78 -6.63 7.27
C GLU A 135 -15.58 -5.81 7.75
N ILE A 136 -14.92 -5.09 6.83
CA ILE A 136 -13.82 -4.20 7.17
C ILE A 136 -14.32 -3.02 8.02
N GLN A 137 -15.43 -2.37 7.64
CA GLN A 137 -15.93 -1.22 8.40
C GLN A 137 -16.40 -1.60 9.80
N GLU A 138 -17.18 -2.67 9.95
CA GLU A 138 -17.65 -3.13 11.25
C GLU A 138 -16.50 -3.45 12.20
N THR A 139 -15.42 -4.02 11.67
CA THR A 139 -14.22 -4.31 12.47
C THR A 139 -13.49 -3.02 12.87
N VAL A 140 -13.35 -2.06 11.94
CA VAL A 140 -12.79 -0.74 12.24
C VAL A 140 -13.59 -0.02 13.31
N ASP A 141 -14.92 -0.01 13.21
CA ASP A 141 -15.81 0.67 14.16
C ASP A 141 -15.80 0.00 15.54
N ALA A 142 -15.79 -1.33 15.58
CA ALA A 142 -15.76 -2.09 16.82
C ALA A 142 -14.39 -2.06 17.51
N GLN A 143 -13.30 -1.82 16.76
CA GLN A 143 -11.93 -1.94 17.24
C GLN A 143 -11.65 -3.34 17.84
N GLU A 144 -12.22 -4.38 17.25
CA GLU A 144 -12.08 -5.78 17.67
C GLU A 144 -11.48 -6.66 16.56
N ILE A 145 -11.16 -7.92 16.87
CA ILE A 145 -10.74 -8.89 15.85
C ILE A 145 -11.96 -9.70 15.44
N ASN A 146 -12.31 -9.66 14.15
CA ASN A 146 -13.40 -10.43 13.58
C ASN A 146 -12.90 -11.46 12.58
N ASN A 147 -13.58 -12.60 12.54
CA ASN A 147 -13.35 -13.66 11.56
C ASN A 147 -14.65 -13.88 10.77
N TYR A 148 -14.53 -13.99 9.46
CA TYR A 148 -15.64 -14.16 8.54
C TYR A 148 -15.35 -15.33 7.60
N GLU A 149 -16.41 -15.92 7.06
CA GLU A 149 -16.32 -16.92 6.01
C GLU A 149 -17.18 -16.49 4.83
N LYS A 150 -16.62 -16.55 3.62
CA LYS A 150 -17.33 -16.23 2.37
C LYS A 150 -17.02 -17.30 1.33
N GLY A 151 -17.94 -18.23 1.14
CA GLY A 151 -17.68 -19.42 0.32
C GLY A 151 -16.51 -20.23 0.88
N LYS A 152 -15.45 -20.41 0.09
CA LYS A 152 -14.22 -21.11 0.50
C LYS A 152 -13.23 -20.23 1.28
N TYR A 153 -13.49 -18.93 1.40
CA TYR A 153 -12.53 -17.98 1.96
C TYR A 153 -12.70 -17.82 3.46
N LYS A 154 -11.60 -17.96 4.19
CA LYS A 154 -11.44 -17.57 5.59
C LYS A 154 -10.85 -16.18 5.62
N ILE A 155 -11.56 -15.25 6.23
CA ILE A 155 -11.22 -13.83 6.29
C ILE A 155 -11.03 -13.46 7.74
N ARG A 156 -9.92 -12.80 8.06
CA ARG A 156 -9.68 -12.20 9.37
C ARG A 156 -9.43 -10.72 9.21
N VAL A 157 -10.17 -9.90 9.94
CA VAL A 157 -9.94 -8.46 10.05
C VAL A 157 -9.62 -8.14 11.51
N GLY A 158 -8.60 -7.34 11.76
CA GLY A 158 -8.27 -6.97 13.15
C GLY A 158 -6.97 -6.19 13.27
N HIS A 159 -6.56 -5.95 14.52
CA HIS A 159 -5.38 -5.17 14.86
C HIS A 159 -4.06 -5.80 14.43
N SER A 160 -3.20 -4.99 13.83
CA SER A 160 -1.78 -5.25 13.69
C SER A 160 -1.06 -5.01 15.02
N THR A 161 0.25 -5.24 15.06
CA THR A 161 1.08 -4.97 16.24
C THR A 161 1.42 -3.50 16.43
N ALA A 162 1.22 -2.67 15.41
CA ALA A 162 1.47 -1.23 15.47
C ALA A 162 0.16 -0.50 15.76
N ASP A 163 0.23 0.56 16.56
CA ASP A 163 -0.93 1.37 16.94
C ASP A 163 -1.65 1.90 15.70
N HIS A 164 -2.98 1.92 15.76
CA HIS A 164 -3.85 2.37 14.66
C HIS A 164 -3.65 1.65 13.32
N MET A 165 -3.04 0.47 13.33
CA MET A 165 -2.93 -0.34 12.12
C MET A 165 -3.84 -1.55 12.26
N MET A 166 -4.71 -1.73 11.28
CA MET A 166 -5.49 -2.95 11.12
C MET A 166 -5.04 -3.72 9.89
N TYR A 167 -5.50 -4.95 9.76
CA TYR A 167 -5.30 -5.74 8.56
C TYR A 167 -6.56 -6.48 8.15
N VAL A 168 -6.67 -6.77 6.86
CA VAL A 168 -7.51 -7.82 6.30
C VAL A 168 -6.59 -8.92 5.79
N GLN A 169 -6.88 -10.16 6.20
CA GLN A 169 -6.17 -11.36 5.76
C GLN A 169 -7.18 -12.33 5.16
N VAL A 170 -6.87 -12.82 3.96
CA VAL A 170 -7.69 -13.77 3.21
C VAL A 170 -6.87 -15.03 2.97
N ARG A 171 -7.48 -16.19 3.21
CA ARG A 171 -6.93 -17.53 2.90
C ARG A 171 -8.06 -18.46 2.46
N VAL A 172 -7.69 -19.56 1.79
CA VAL A 172 -8.58 -20.71 1.52
C VAL A 172 -8.28 -21.89 2.44
#